data_AF-A0A6G0QZE2-F1
#
_entry.id   AF-A0A6G0QZE2-F1
#
_cell.length_a   1.000
_cell.length_b   1.000
_cell.length_c   1.000
_cell.angle_alpha   90.00
_cell.angle_beta   90.00
_cell.angle_gamma   90.00
#
_symmetry.space_group_name_H-M   'P 1'
#
loop_
_entity.id
_entity.type
_entity.pdbx_description
1 polymer ?
#
loop_
_entity_poly.entity_id
_entity_poly.type
_entity_poly.pdbx_seq_one_letter_code
_entity_poly.pdbx_strand_id
1 'polypeptide(L)'
;PTKGGDSYPDYCPINTGYTYGDCSNVNNLELAGSTEINILGESYCPNCRCTATTLRSDDSSMWTVNSYRQTGCYAMRCYSSGSNDPSQSVVELTIPRSNTNDAVRVNCTAKGEQLSVPGFSGLLTCPDPNVICDSAESYSFVDDSGTGGVGSSTVNLRSPNAATTQHPTASWLAYLVGLLLAAHTVAPMH
;
A
#
# COMPACT_ATOMS: atom_id res chain seq x y z
N PRO A 1 -33.71 0.98 7.74
CA PRO A 1 -32.29 1.40 7.61
C PRO A 1 -31.41 0.20 7.20
N THR A 2 -30.73 0.27 6.05
CA THR A 2 -29.98 -0.85 5.45
C THR A 2 -28.51 -0.49 5.14
N LYS A 3 -28.00 0.63 5.65
CA LYS A 3 -26.63 1.11 5.39
C LYS A 3 -25.75 0.89 6.62
N GLY A 4 -24.56 0.34 6.41
CA GLY A 4 -23.52 0.08 7.42
C GLY A 4 -22.28 -0.52 6.76
N GLY A 5 -21.11 -0.37 7.39
CA GLY A 5 -19.85 -1.00 6.97
C GLY A 5 -19.68 -2.43 7.49
N ASP A 6 -18.44 -2.88 7.63
CA ASP A 6 -18.13 -4.18 8.24
C ASP A 6 -18.42 -4.21 9.74
N SER A 7 -18.64 -5.39 10.31
CA SER A 7 -18.94 -5.54 11.74
C SER A 7 -17.75 -5.26 12.66
N TYR A 8 -16.51 -5.41 12.17
CA TYR A 8 -15.29 -5.15 12.95
C TYR A 8 -15.20 -3.70 13.46
N PRO A 9 -15.42 -2.66 12.62
CA PRO A 9 -15.52 -1.28 13.07
C PRO A 9 -16.94 -0.90 13.56
N ASP A 10 -17.71 -1.84 14.14
CA ASP A 10 -19.09 -1.61 14.59
C ASP A 10 -19.99 -0.98 13.50
N TYR A 11 -19.84 -1.45 12.25
CA TYR A 11 -20.54 -0.92 11.08
C TYR A 11 -20.22 0.55 10.75
N CYS A 12 -19.22 1.16 11.39
CA CYS A 12 -18.70 2.47 11.00
C CYS A 12 -18.09 2.39 9.60
N PRO A 13 -18.46 3.31 8.68
CA PRO A 13 -17.83 3.34 7.37
C PRO A 13 -16.38 3.81 7.50
N ILE A 14 -15.45 2.97 7.06
CA ILE A 14 -14.02 3.26 7.01
C ILE A 14 -13.49 3.03 5.59
N ASN A 15 -12.37 3.68 5.26
CA ASN A 15 -11.68 3.41 4.01
C ASN A 15 -11.07 2.01 4.07
N THR A 16 -11.58 1.10 3.25
CA THR A 16 -11.04 -0.25 3.10
C THR A 16 -10.11 -0.31 1.90
N GLY A 17 -8.98 -1.02 2.04
CA GLY A 17 -8.09 -1.28 0.92
C GLY A 17 -8.78 -2.11 -0.14
N TYR A 18 -8.63 -1.73 -1.40
CA TYR A 18 -9.17 -2.51 -2.52
C TYR A 18 -8.41 -3.83 -2.69
N THR A 19 -9.06 -4.84 -3.24
CA THR A 19 -8.38 -6.03 -3.76
C THR A 19 -7.35 -5.58 -4.81
N TYR A 20 -6.10 -6.00 -4.68
CA TYR A 20 -4.94 -5.49 -5.45
C TYR A 20 -4.53 -4.05 -5.15
N GLY A 21 -4.98 -3.48 -4.02
CA GLY A 21 -4.57 -2.15 -3.55
C GLY A 21 -3.37 -2.14 -2.60
N ASP A 22 -2.77 -3.31 -2.31
CA ASP A 22 -1.62 -3.41 -1.42
C ASP A 22 -0.37 -2.83 -2.10
N CYS A 23 0.04 -1.64 -1.67
CA CYS A 23 1.23 -0.94 -2.16
C CYS A 23 2.53 -1.74 -1.99
N SER A 24 2.57 -2.70 -1.07
CA SER A 24 3.78 -3.50 -0.81
C SER A 24 4.01 -4.61 -1.84
N ASN A 25 2.97 -5.00 -2.58
CA ASN A 25 3.02 -6.07 -3.56
C ASN A 25 3.28 -5.52 -4.97
N VAL A 26 4.48 -5.80 -5.49
CA VAL A 26 4.95 -5.35 -6.82
C VAL A 26 4.01 -5.72 -7.97
N ASN A 27 3.22 -6.80 -7.83
CA ASN A 27 2.34 -7.28 -8.89
C ASN A 27 1.04 -6.46 -9.02
N ASN A 28 0.79 -5.52 -8.11
CA ASN A 28 -0.38 -4.67 -8.12
C ASN A 28 -0.18 -3.35 -8.91
N LEU A 29 1.02 -3.11 -9.46
CA LEU A 29 1.26 -1.94 -10.28
C LEU A 29 0.48 -2.03 -11.60
N GLU A 30 -0.41 -1.07 -11.80
CA GLU A 30 -1.22 -0.95 -13.02
C GLU A 30 -0.67 0.18 -13.91
N LEU A 31 -0.48 -0.14 -15.20
CA LEU A 31 -0.07 0.82 -16.22
C LEU A 31 -1.21 1.05 -17.23
N ALA A 32 -1.12 2.11 -18.01
CA ALA A 32 -2.19 2.49 -18.92
C ALA A 32 -2.37 1.50 -20.08
N GLY A 33 -3.36 0.61 -19.99
CA GLY A 33 -3.70 -0.34 -21.06
C GLY A 33 -2.52 -1.26 -21.40
N SER A 34 -2.17 -1.35 -22.68
CA SER A 34 -0.98 -2.09 -23.14
C SER A 34 0.26 -1.22 -23.27
N THR A 35 0.26 -0.02 -22.70
CA THR A 35 1.40 0.91 -22.74
C THR A 35 2.22 0.81 -21.47
N GLU A 36 3.46 1.29 -21.51
CA GLU A 36 4.34 1.38 -20.33
C GLU A 36 4.17 2.71 -19.59
N ILE A 37 3.07 3.45 -19.83
CA ILE A 37 2.84 4.76 -19.24
C ILE A 37 2.26 4.59 -17.83
N ASN A 38 3.04 5.01 -16.83
CA ASN A 38 2.60 5.19 -15.46
C ASN A 38 1.95 6.57 -15.31
N ILE A 39 0.62 6.61 -15.43
CA ILE A 39 -0.17 7.85 -15.44
C ILE A 39 -0.09 8.58 -14.08
N LEU A 40 0.02 7.84 -12.99
CA LEU A 40 -0.10 8.38 -11.63
C LEU A 40 1.26 8.50 -10.93
N GLY A 41 2.34 8.05 -11.56
CA GLY A 41 3.65 8.00 -10.94
C GLY A 41 3.68 7.02 -9.75
N GLU A 42 2.86 5.97 -9.78
CA GLU A 42 2.77 5.01 -8.68
C GLU A 42 3.98 4.07 -8.66
N SER A 43 4.30 3.53 -7.50
CA SER A 43 5.28 2.47 -7.32
C SER A 43 4.73 1.45 -6.34
N TYR A 44 4.96 0.18 -6.64
CA TYR A 44 4.61 -0.94 -5.78
C TYR A 44 5.87 -1.70 -5.42
N CYS A 45 6.17 -1.79 -4.13
CA CYS A 45 7.45 -2.23 -3.61
C CYS A 45 7.39 -2.44 -2.09
N PRO A 46 8.30 -3.20 -1.45
CA PRO A 46 8.23 -3.48 -0.01
C PRO A 46 8.15 -2.24 0.91
N ASN A 47 8.79 -1.13 0.52
CA ASN A 47 8.76 0.15 1.23
C ASN A 47 7.75 1.16 0.64
N CYS A 48 6.87 0.72 -0.25
CA CYS A 48 5.85 1.57 -0.82
C CYS A 48 4.66 1.66 0.14
N ARG A 49 4.08 2.86 0.25
CA ARG A 49 2.94 3.16 1.13
C ARG A 49 1.94 4.04 0.39
N CYS A 50 0.72 4.05 0.89
CA CYS A 50 -0.37 4.84 0.33
C CYS A 50 -0.33 6.27 0.86
N THR A 51 -0.58 7.25 -0.01
CA THR A 51 -0.93 8.62 0.42
C THR A 51 -1.97 9.23 -0.51
N ALA A 52 -2.65 10.27 -0.03
CA ALA A 52 -3.62 11.02 -0.83
C ALA A 52 -2.91 11.81 -1.93
N THR A 53 -3.47 11.78 -3.14
CA THR A 53 -2.84 12.36 -4.32
C THR A 53 -3.87 12.62 -5.42
N THR A 54 -3.60 13.64 -6.23
CA THR A 54 -4.27 13.90 -7.51
C THR A 54 -3.26 13.97 -8.65
N LEU A 55 -2.05 13.43 -8.44
CA LEU A 55 -0.99 13.47 -9.43
C LEU A 55 -1.42 12.81 -10.73
N ARG A 56 -1.09 13.47 -11.82
CA ARG A 56 -1.32 12.99 -13.18
C ARG A 56 -0.17 13.42 -14.07
N SER A 57 0.51 12.45 -14.64
CA SER A 57 1.71 12.69 -15.45
C SER A 57 1.38 13.51 -16.69
N ASP A 58 2.27 14.41 -17.06
CA ASP A 58 2.02 15.35 -18.17
C ASP A 58 1.92 14.65 -19.54
N ASP A 59 2.50 13.45 -19.68
CA ASP A 59 2.43 12.61 -20.87
C ASP A 59 1.14 11.77 -20.97
N SER A 60 0.30 11.80 -19.94
CA SER A 60 -0.94 11.01 -19.86
C SER A 60 -2.19 11.73 -20.37
N SER A 61 -2.03 12.85 -21.08
CA SER A 61 -3.15 13.73 -21.50
C SER A 61 -4.27 13.00 -22.26
N MET A 62 -3.96 11.91 -22.95
CA MET A 62 -4.91 11.08 -23.71
C MET A 62 -5.73 10.09 -22.86
N TRP A 63 -5.41 9.91 -21.58
CA TRP A 63 -6.00 8.87 -20.72
C TRP A 63 -6.88 9.45 -19.63
N THR A 64 -8.17 9.10 -19.53
CA THR A 64 -9.01 9.59 -18.43
C THR A 64 -8.75 8.78 -17.16
N VAL A 65 -8.24 9.42 -16.10
CA VAL A 65 -8.15 8.81 -14.76
C VAL A 65 -9.52 8.93 -14.09
N ASN A 66 -9.96 7.85 -13.47
CA ASN A 66 -11.21 7.86 -12.71
C ASN A 66 -11.10 8.87 -11.54
N SER A 67 -12.05 9.81 -11.45
CA SER A 67 -12.08 10.84 -10.40
C SER A 67 -12.16 10.30 -8.98
N TYR A 68 -12.52 9.03 -8.81
CA TYR A 68 -12.50 8.35 -7.51
C TYR A 68 -11.09 7.93 -7.05
N ARG A 69 -10.08 7.92 -7.92
CA ARG A 69 -8.69 7.69 -7.50
C ARG A 69 -8.13 8.95 -6.84
N GLN A 70 -8.23 8.99 -5.51
CA GLN A 70 -7.76 10.08 -4.65
C GLN A 70 -6.52 9.70 -3.83
N THR A 71 -5.98 8.51 -4.06
CA THR A 71 -4.83 7.95 -3.35
C THR A 71 -3.92 7.23 -4.32
N GLY A 72 -2.65 7.13 -3.99
CA GLY A 72 -1.69 6.35 -4.76
C GLY A 72 -0.57 5.78 -3.91
N CYS A 73 0.09 4.78 -4.48
CA CYS A 73 1.22 4.07 -3.86
C CYS A 73 2.55 4.69 -4.29
N TYR A 74 3.40 5.04 -3.33
CA TYR A 74 4.71 5.62 -3.62
C TYR A 74 5.79 5.01 -2.74
N ALA A 75 7.00 4.90 -3.26
CA ALA A 75 8.15 4.47 -2.47
C ALA A 75 8.51 5.56 -1.46
N MET A 76 8.48 5.21 -0.17
CA MET A 76 8.75 6.16 0.91
C MET A 76 10.00 5.76 1.70
N ARG A 77 10.70 6.78 2.20
CA ARG A 77 11.87 6.63 3.08
C ARG A 77 11.80 7.68 4.18
N CYS A 78 12.17 7.29 5.39
CA CYS A 78 12.19 8.19 6.54
C CYS A 78 13.62 8.61 6.86
N TYR A 79 13.82 9.91 7.03
CA TYR A 79 15.04 10.49 7.55
C TYR A 79 14.82 10.99 8.97
N SER A 80 15.66 10.54 9.90
CA SER A 80 15.63 11.03 11.28
C SER A 80 16.08 12.49 11.31
N SER A 81 15.37 13.30 12.10
CA SER A 81 15.75 14.68 12.44
C SER A 81 16.73 14.76 13.61
N GLY A 82 17.28 13.63 14.07
CA GLY A 82 18.09 13.55 15.30
C GLY A 82 17.24 13.43 16.57
N SER A 83 15.92 13.35 16.43
CA SER A 83 14.97 12.99 17.50
C SER A 83 14.54 11.53 17.38
N ASN A 84 14.13 10.92 18.50
CA ASN A 84 13.45 9.62 18.54
C ASN A 84 11.94 9.75 18.30
N ASP A 85 11.43 10.97 18.16
CA ASP A 85 10.03 11.25 17.85
C ASP A 85 9.77 11.09 16.33
N PRO A 86 8.98 10.09 15.89
CA PRO A 86 8.72 9.85 14.47
C PRO A 86 7.95 11.01 13.82
N SER A 87 7.18 11.80 14.59
CA SER A 87 6.47 12.99 14.07
C SER A 87 7.41 14.05 13.50
N GLN A 88 8.68 14.05 13.95
CA GLN A 88 9.72 14.97 13.51
C GLN A 88 10.53 14.42 12.32
N SER A 89 10.20 13.23 11.81
CA SER A 89 10.91 12.62 10.69
C SER A 89 10.49 13.26 9.36
N VAL A 90 11.45 13.39 8.45
CA VAL A 90 11.16 13.80 7.07
C VAL A 90 10.84 12.55 6.25
N VAL A 91 9.68 12.53 5.61
CA VAL A 91 9.28 11.46 4.69
C VAL A 91 9.67 11.87 3.27
N GLU A 92 10.64 11.19 2.68
CA GLU A 92 10.97 11.34 1.26
C GLU A 92 10.12 10.37 0.44
N LEU A 93 9.41 10.90 -0.55
CA LEU A 93 8.68 10.13 -1.54
C LEU A 93 9.44 10.14 -2.85
N THR A 94 9.53 8.98 -3.50
CA THR A 94 10.09 8.83 -4.85
C THR A 94 8.97 8.56 -5.85
N ILE A 95 8.85 9.41 -6.86
CA ILE A 95 7.80 9.38 -7.88
C ILE A 95 8.46 9.15 -9.26
N PRO A 96 8.28 7.98 -9.89
CA PRO A 96 8.78 7.72 -11.24
C PRO A 96 8.03 8.55 -12.29
N ARG A 97 8.76 9.07 -13.29
CA ARG A 97 8.22 9.78 -14.45
C ARG A 97 8.39 8.96 -15.71
N SER A 98 7.27 8.61 -16.34
CA SER A 98 7.24 7.78 -17.55
C SER A 98 7.92 8.47 -18.74
N ASN A 99 7.58 9.73 -19.00
CA ASN A 99 8.09 10.50 -20.13
C ASN A 99 9.64 10.61 -20.17
N THR A 100 10.24 10.89 -19.03
CA THR A 100 11.69 11.12 -18.90
C THR A 100 12.46 9.87 -18.47
N ASN A 101 11.74 8.79 -18.14
CA ASN A 101 12.28 7.54 -17.63
C ASN A 101 13.26 7.75 -16.45
N ASP A 102 12.88 8.63 -15.53
CA ASP A 102 13.63 8.94 -14.32
C ASP A 102 12.69 9.03 -13.11
N ALA A 103 13.18 9.50 -11.96
CA ALA A 103 12.37 9.66 -10.76
C ALA A 103 12.63 11.00 -10.08
N VAL A 104 11.56 11.61 -9.57
CA VAL A 104 11.62 12.83 -8.76
C VAL A 104 11.47 12.45 -7.30
N ARG A 105 12.21 13.15 -6.44
CA ARG A 105 12.10 13.01 -5.00
C ARG A 105 11.54 14.28 -4.39
N VAL A 106 10.61 14.11 -3.46
CA VAL A 106 10.01 15.21 -2.71
C VAL A 106 10.02 14.88 -1.23
N ASN A 107 10.24 15.89 -0.41
CA ASN A 107 10.36 15.74 1.04
C ASN A 107 9.12 16.32 1.70
N CYS A 108 8.48 15.50 2.51
CA CYS A 108 7.37 15.87 3.36
C CYS A 108 7.87 16.14 4.77
N THR A 109 7.55 17.33 5.28
CA THR A 109 7.96 17.78 6.62
C THR A 109 6.81 17.84 7.60
N ALA A 110 5.58 17.97 7.09
CA ALA A 110 4.37 18.01 7.91
C ALA A 110 3.26 17.17 7.29
N LYS A 111 2.47 16.52 8.14
CA LYS A 111 1.23 15.85 7.76
C LYS A 111 0.30 16.84 7.04
N GLY A 112 -0.26 16.42 5.90
CA GLY A 112 -1.26 17.19 5.17
C GLY A 112 -0.69 18.35 4.33
N GLU A 113 0.63 18.58 4.38
CA GLU A 113 1.32 19.47 3.44
C GLU A 113 1.04 19.01 1.99
N GLN A 114 0.76 19.96 1.09
CA GLN A 114 0.48 19.64 -0.31
C GLN A 114 1.66 20.10 -1.17
N LEU A 115 2.22 19.16 -1.92
CA LEU A 115 3.39 19.37 -2.77
C LEU A 115 3.01 19.24 -4.25
N SER A 116 3.52 20.17 -5.05
CA SER A 116 3.56 20.02 -6.50
C SER A 116 4.75 19.15 -6.90
N VAL A 117 4.56 18.22 -7.84
CA VAL A 117 5.63 17.32 -8.30
C VAL A 117 5.98 17.65 -9.76
N PRO A 118 7.24 18.01 -10.06
CA PRO A 118 7.67 18.28 -11.44
C PRO A 118 7.34 17.14 -12.42
N GLY A 119 6.74 17.46 -13.57
CA GLY A 119 6.31 16.47 -14.58
C GLY A 119 4.92 15.88 -14.31
N PHE A 120 4.20 16.42 -13.33
CA PHE A 120 2.83 16.07 -13.01
C PHE A 120 1.99 17.32 -12.81
N SER A 121 0.72 17.21 -13.23
CA SER A 121 -0.37 18.04 -12.76
C SER A 121 -0.95 17.48 -11.45
N GLY A 122 -1.68 18.32 -10.70
CA GLY A 122 -2.27 17.93 -9.41
C GLY A 122 -1.31 18.08 -8.23
N LEU A 123 -1.65 17.46 -7.11
CA LEU A 123 -0.94 17.61 -5.84
C LEU A 123 -0.72 16.27 -5.16
N LEU A 124 0.40 16.17 -4.45
CA LEU A 124 0.70 15.09 -3.54
C LEU A 124 0.48 15.58 -2.11
N THR A 125 -0.34 14.88 -1.33
CA THR A 125 -0.55 15.19 0.07
C THR A 125 0.44 14.39 0.91
N CYS A 126 1.17 15.08 1.78
CA CYS A 126 2.15 14.48 2.66
C CYS A 126 1.48 13.61 3.73
N PRO A 127 1.91 12.34 3.88
CA PRO A 127 1.37 11.45 4.89
C PRO A 127 1.85 11.87 6.29
N ASP A 128 1.23 11.29 7.31
CA ASP A 128 1.62 11.50 8.70
C ASP A 128 2.93 10.73 9.00
N PRO A 129 4.02 11.41 9.42
CA PRO A 129 5.29 10.75 9.71
C PRO A 129 5.17 9.69 10.80
N ASN A 130 4.23 9.81 11.75
CA ASN A 130 4.01 8.76 12.76
C ASN A 130 3.50 7.46 12.13
N VAL A 131 2.71 7.55 11.05
CA VAL A 131 2.13 6.37 10.39
C VAL A 131 3.17 5.70 9.48
N ILE A 132 4.06 6.48 8.88
CA ILE A 132 5.02 6.00 7.89
C ILE A 132 6.35 5.58 8.51
N CYS A 133 6.82 6.34 9.50
CA CYS A 133 8.17 6.21 10.05
C CYS A 133 8.22 5.47 11.39
N ASP A 134 7.09 5.33 12.09
CA ASP A 134 7.07 4.54 13.30
C ASP A 134 7.09 3.04 12.94
N SER A 135 8.21 2.39 13.23
CA SER A 135 8.37 0.94 13.09
C SER A 135 7.68 0.15 14.20
N ALA A 136 7.16 0.83 15.23
CA ALA A 136 6.37 0.24 16.30
C ALA A 136 4.92 0.69 16.14
N GLU A 137 4.06 -0.24 15.74
CA GLU A 137 2.59 -0.09 15.71
C GLU A 137 2.02 0.12 17.14
N SER A 138 2.31 1.26 17.77
CA SER A 138 1.71 1.65 19.04
C SER A 138 1.11 3.05 18.91
N TYR A 139 -0.13 3.10 18.41
CA TYR A 139 -0.95 4.29 18.52
C TYR A 139 -1.35 4.49 19.99
N SER A 140 -0.86 5.55 20.63
CA SER A 140 -1.46 6.05 21.86
C SER A 140 -2.59 7.02 21.48
N PHE A 141 -3.83 6.58 21.61
CA PHE A 141 -4.96 7.51 21.59
C PHE A 141 -4.89 8.37 22.85
N VAL A 142 -4.74 9.67 22.70
CA VAL A 142 -4.94 10.62 23.79
C VAL A 142 -6.45 10.77 23.91
N ASP A 143 -7.05 10.07 24.87
CA ASP A 143 -8.46 10.30 25.21
C ASP A 143 -8.60 11.74 25.71
N ASP A 144 -9.27 12.60 24.95
CA ASP A 144 -9.78 13.88 25.44
C ASP A 144 -11.02 13.61 26.31
N SER A 145 -10.79 12.95 27.44
CA SER A 145 -11.70 12.95 28.55
C SER A 145 -10.90 13.40 29.75
N GLY A 146 -11.16 14.64 30.16
CA GLY A 146 -10.38 15.33 31.17
C GLY A 146 -10.10 14.49 32.41
N THR A 147 -8.94 14.79 33.00
CA THR A 147 -8.41 14.33 34.30
C THR A 147 -7.49 13.10 34.24
N GLY A 148 -6.19 13.40 34.16
CA GLY A 148 -5.02 12.64 34.60
C GLY A 148 -5.15 11.15 34.93
N GLY A 149 -4.59 10.31 34.06
CA GLY A 149 -4.21 8.93 34.36
C GLY A 149 -3.26 8.40 33.29
N VAL A 150 -1.99 8.18 33.64
CA VAL A 150 -0.98 7.59 32.75
C VAL A 150 -1.27 6.08 32.65
N GLY A 151 -2.13 5.70 31.70
CA GLY A 151 -2.45 4.31 31.38
C GLY A 151 -1.82 3.91 30.05
N SER A 152 -0.71 3.16 30.10
CA SER A 152 -0.12 2.54 28.91
C SER A 152 -0.98 1.35 28.49
N SER A 153 -1.87 1.57 27.53
CA SER A 153 -2.65 0.53 26.87
C SER A 153 -2.11 0.32 25.47
N THR A 154 -1.35 -0.75 25.26
CA THR A 154 -0.92 -1.20 23.93
C THR A 154 -2.12 -1.82 23.20
N VAL A 155 -2.80 -1.05 22.36
CA VAL A 155 -3.84 -1.58 21.47
C VAL A 155 -3.16 -2.07 20.19
N ASN A 156 -2.97 -3.38 20.08
CA ASN A 156 -2.54 -4.02 18.82
C ASN A 156 -3.70 -3.95 17.81
N LEU A 157 -3.77 -2.89 17.01
CA LEU A 157 -4.63 -2.79 15.83
C LEU A 157 -4.02 -3.59 14.68
N ARG A 158 -3.81 -4.90 14.88
CA ARG A 158 -3.69 -5.81 13.75
C ARG A 158 -5.05 -5.81 13.05
N SER A 159 -5.12 -5.08 11.94
CA SER A 159 -6.19 -5.22 10.96
C SER A 159 -6.34 -6.70 10.62
N PRO A 160 -7.48 -7.36 10.87
CA PRO A 160 -7.66 -8.76 10.52
C PRO A 160 -7.99 -8.92 9.03
N ASN A 161 -7.45 -8.08 8.14
CA ASN A 161 -7.71 -8.17 6.70
C ASN A 161 -6.41 -8.27 5.89
N ALA A 162 -5.44 -9.06 6.38
CA ALA A 162 -4.70 -9.92 5.46
C ALA A 162 -5.54 -11.19 5.34
N ALA A 163 -6.45 -11.23 4.36
CA ALA A 163 -7.08 -12.48 3.96
C ALA A 163 -5.96 -13.44 3.56
N THR A 164 -5.52 -14.24 4.53
CA THR A 164 -4.66 -15.37 4.30
C THR A 164 -5.57 -16.39 3.64
N THR A 165 -5.74 -16.30 2.32
CA THR A 165 -6.02 -17.50 1.55
C THR A 165 -4.81 -18.39 1.74
N GLN A 166 -4.88 -19.24 2.78
CA GLN A 166 -4.10 -20.47 2.83
C GLN A 166 -4.52 -21.27 1.59
N HIS A 167 -3.84 -21.01 0.47
CA HIS A 167 -3.77 -21.99 -0.57
C HIS A 167 -3.09 -23.21 0.07
N PRO A 168 -3.73 -24.40 0.08
CA PRO A 168 -2.97 -25.61 0.35
C PRO A 168 -1.86 -25.63 -0.70
N THR A 169 -0.61 -25.60 -0.25
CA THR A 169 0.54 -25.88 -1.09
C THR A 169 0.38 -27.33 -1.56
N ALA A 170 -0.28 -27.51 -2.69
CA ALA A 170 -0.27 -28.75 -3.42
C ALA A 170 1.18 -28.98 -3.84
N SER A 171 1.87 -29.79 -3.05
CA SER A 171 3.24 -30.21 -3.30
C SER A 171 3.25 -30.95 -4.63
N TRP A 172 3.81 -30.31 -5.67
CA TRP A 172 3.98 -30.87 -7.02
C TRP A 172 4.76 -32.19 -7.03
N LEU A 173 5.45 -32.51 -5.93
CA LEU A 173 6.13 -33.79 -5.72
C LEU A 173 5.15 -34.98 -5.61
N ALA A 174 3.89 -34.77 -5.20
CA ALA A 174 2.91 -35.85 -5.10
C ALA A 174 2.37 -36.33 -6.46
N TYR A 175 2.36 -35.45 -7.48
CA TYR A 175 1.90 -35.82 -8.83
C TYR A 175 2.95 -36.62 -9.61
N LEU A 176 4.24 -36.43 -9.34
CA LEU A 176 5.32 -37.19 -9.99
C LEU A 176 5.43 -38.63 -9.47
N VAL A 177 5.11 -38.88 -8.21
CA VAL A 177 5.14 -40.24 -7.63
C VAL A 177 3.93 -41.08 -8.11
N GLY A 178 2.76 -40.45 -8.31
CA GLY A 178 1.56 -41.13 -8.83
C GLY A 178 1.68 -41.61 -10.28
N LEU A 179 2.41 -40.86 -11.13
CA LEU A 179 2.60 -41.23 -12.54
C LEU A 179 3.60 -42.38 -12.75
N LEU A 180 4.55 -42.57 -11.83
CA LEU A 180 5.50 -43.70 -11.88
C LEU A 180 4.86 -45.03 -11.44
N LEU A 181 3.86 -45.00 -10.55
CA LEU A 181 3.14 -46.20 -10.12
C LEU A 181 2.06 -46.66 -11.12
N ALA A 182 1.51 -45.76 -11.94
CA ALA A 182 0.57 -46.12 -13.00
C ALA A 182 1.25 -46.74 -14.24
N ALA A 183 2.55 -46.53 -14.42
CA ALA A 183 3.32 -47.11 -15.53
C ALA A 183 3.80 -48.56 -15.27
N HIS A 184 3.55 -49.12 -14.08
CA HIS A 184 3.99 -50.48 -13.72
C HIS A 184 2.86 -51.52 -13.67
N THR A 185 1.61 -51.16 -13.99
CA THR A 185 0.48 -52.10 -13.99
C THR A 185 -0.05 -52.50 -15.37
N VAL A 186 0.64 -52.13 -16.45
CA VAL A 186 0.32 -52.62 -17.81
C VAL A 186 1.49 -53.46 -18.34
N ALA A 187 1.70 -54.62 -17.72
CA ALA A 187 2.40 -55.73 -18.36
C ALA A 187 1.34 -56.71 -18.89
N PRO A 188 1.25 -56.96 -20.21
CA PRO A 188 0.38 -57.99 -20.74
C PRO A 188 1.00 -59.37 -20.48
N MET A 189 0.25 -60.26 -19.83
CA MET A 189 0.56 -61.69 -19.85
C MET A 189 -0.17 -62.34 -21.02
N HIS A 190 0.63 -62.98 -21.90
CA HIS A 190 0.35 -64.02 -22.90
C HIS A 190 -1.07 -64.18 -23.44
#